data_AF-A0A922VHE5-F1
#
_entry.id   AF-A0A922VHE5-F1
#
_cell.length_a   1.000
_cell.length_b   1.000
_cell.length_c   1.000
_cell.angle_alpha   90.00
_cell.angle_beta   90.00
_cell.angle_gamma   90.00
#
_symmetry.space_group_name_H-M   'P 1'
#
loop_
_entity.id
_entity.type
_entity.pdbx_description
1 polymer ?
#
loop_
_entity_poly.entity_id
_entity_poly.type
_entity_poly.pdbx_seq_one_letter_code
_entity_poly.pdbx_strand_id
1 'polypeptide(L)'
;MTKHSKFERQRRADETIRVQEIERAWQGSIPAPIAAEFAATLKAAGEREPWVRQPDMAPGTAPRPPRPGREPKPKKDDATPRRRY
;
A
#
# COMPACT_ATOMS: atom_id res chain seq x y z
N MET A 1 1.68 -5.21 -17.31
CA MET A 1 2.70 -4.41 -16.62
C MET A 1 3.59 -3.77 -17.67
N THR A 2 3.29 -2.54 -18.08
CA THR A 2 4.00 -1.85 -19.17
C THR A 2 5.36 -1.38 -18.64
N LYS A 3 6.45 -1.80 -19.29
CA LYS A 3 7.79 -1.39 -18.90
C LYS A 3 8.02 0.04 -19.39
N HIS A 4 8.29 0.97 -18.49
CA HIS A 4 8.66 2.35 -18.84
C HIS A 4 9.99 2.37 -19.59
N SER A 5 10.08 3.26 -20.59
CA SER A 5 11.32 3.49 -21.34
C SER A 5 12.40 4.08 -20.42
N LYS A 6 13.68 3.95 -20.80
CA LYS A 6 14.79 4.53 -20.03
C LYS A 6 14.62 6.04 -19.83
N PHE A 7 14.19 6.74 -20.88
CA PHE A 7 13.91 8.17 -20.85
C PHE A 7 12.80 8.53 -19.86
N GLU A 8 11.69 7.79 -19.90
CA GLU A 8 10.55 8.03 -19.00
C GLU A 8 10.91 7.77 -17.53
N ARG A 9 11.74 6.76 -17.25
CA ARG A 9 12.25 6.52 -15.89
C ARG A 9 13.15 7.65 -15.41
N GLN A 10 14.07 8.11 -16.26
CA GLN A 10 14.95 9.22 -15.92
C GLN A 10 14.15 10.49 -15.64
N ARG A 11 13.20 10.82 -16.52
CA ARG A 11 12.29 11.94 -16.35
C ARG A 11 11.55 11.88 -15.02
N ARG A 12 10.98 10.72 -14.65
CA ARG A 12 10.31 10.58 -13.34
C ARG A 12 11.26 10.71 -12.16
N ALA A 13 12.50 10.25 -12.28
CA ALA A 13 13.50 10.41 -11.23
C ALA A 13 13.81 11.90 -11.02
N ASP A 14 14.02 12.65 -12.11
CA ASP A 14 14.28 14.09 -12.06
C ASP A 14 13.06 14.87 -11.52
N GLU A 15 11.85 14.51 -11.94
CA GLU A 15 10.60 15.06 -11.40
C GLU A 15 10.46 14.76 -9.90
N THR A 16 10.83 13.56 -9.45
CA THR A 16 10.79 13.17 -8.04
C THR A 16 11.77 14.01 -7.20
N ILE A 17 12.98 14.22 -7.70
CA ILE A 17 13.99 15.07 -7.02
C ILE A 17 13.46 16.49 -6.87
N ARG A 18 12.91 17.05 -7.95
CA ARG A 18 12.33 18.40 -7.93
C ARG A 18 11.19 18.53 -6.92
N VAL A 19 10.30 17.54 -6.84
CA VAL A 19 9.21 17.54 -5.85
C VAL A 19 9.77 17.51 -4.43
N GLN A 20 10.80 16.70 -4.16
CA GLN A 20 11.43 16.64 -2.84
C GLN A 20 12.11 17.96 -2.46
N GLU A 21 12.74 18.66 -3.41
CA GLU A 21 13.32 19.98 -3.17
C GLU A 21 12.25 21.01 -2.80
N ILE A 22 11.13 21.02 -3.53
CA ILE A 22 9.98 21.89 -3.23
C ILE A 22 9.41 21.56 -1.85
N GLU A 23 9.25 20.28 -1.53
CA GLU A 23 8.74 19.83 -0.24
C GLU A 23 9.66 20.28 0.90
N ARG A 24 10.97 20.16 0.75
CA ARG A 24 11.95 20.65 1.75
C ARG A 24 11.89 22.16 1.93
N ALA A 25 11.81 22.90 0.82
CA ALA A 25 11.69 24.37 0.87
C ALA A 25 10.38 24.80 1.55
N TRP A 26 9.29 24.09 1.29
CA TRP A 26 8.00 24.33 1.92
C TRP A 26 8.02 23.96 3.41
N GLN A 27 8.59 22.82 3.80
CA GLN A 27 8.73 22.46 5.21
C GLN A 27 9.57 23.48 5.99
N GLY A 28 10.62 24.03 5.37
CA GLY A 28 11.45 25.07 5.98
C GLY A 28 10.77 26.43 6.15
N SER A 29 9.68 26.71 5.42
CA SER A 29 8.91 27.95 5.55
C SER A 29 7.79 27.87 6.60
N ILE A 30 7.50 26.67 7.13
CA ILE A 30 6.49 26.47 8.15
C ILE A 30 7.06 26.79 9.54
N PRO A 31 6.36 27.59 10.37
CA PRO A 31 6.76 27.81 11.76
C PRO A 31 6.86 26.50 12.56
N ALA A 32 7.92 26.37 13.36
CA ALA A 32 8.21 25.19 14.19
C ALA A 32 7.02 24.63 15.01
N PRO A 33 6.16 25.43 15.67
CA PRO A 33 5.04 24.87 16.42
C PRO A 33 4.03 24.15 15.53
N ILE A 34 3.74 24.70 14.34
CA ILE A 34 2.81 24.10 13.38
C ILE A 34 3.40 22.81 12.79
N ALA A 35 4.71 22.81 12.52
CA ALA A 35 5.40 21.60 12.04
C ALA A 35 5.34 20.45 13.05
N ALA A 36 5.45 20.76 14.35
CA ALA A 36 5.36 19.76 15.41
C ALA A 36 3.95 19.15 15.54
N GLU A 37 2.90 19.98 15.48
CA GLU A 37 1.51 19.51 15.46
C GLU A 37 1.23 18.64 14.24
N PHE A 38 1.71 19.06 13.07
CA PHE A 38 1.58 18.29 11.83
C PHE A 38 2.30 16.93 11.94
N ALA A 39 3.52 16.88 12.46
CA ALA A 39 4.24 15.63 12.68
C ALA A 39 3.50 14.69 13.66
N ALA A 40 2.89 15.23 14.71
CA ALA A 40 2.08 14.46 15.66
C ALA A 40 0.84 13.84 14.99
N THR A 41 0.15 14.58 14.13
CA THR A 41 -1.01 14.06 13.38
C THR A 41 -0.62 12.97 12.37
N LEU A 42 0.52 13.12 11.68
CA LEU A 42 1.05 12.10 10.79
C LEU A 42 1.42 10.81 11.53
N LYS A 43 2.06 10.94 12.70
CA LYS A 43 2.38 9.78 13.55
C LYS A 43 1.11 9.05 13.99
N ALA A 44 0.13 9.78 14.49
CA ALA A 44 -1.16 9.22 14.88
C ALA A 44 -1.91 8.56 13.70
N ALA A 45 -1.76 9.08 12.48
CA ALA A 45 -2.34 8.48 11.28
C ALA A 45 -1.61 7.20 10.85
N GLY A 46 -0.28 7.15 10.96
CA GLY A 46 0.52 5.96 10.65
C GLY A 46 0.33 4.81 11.65
N GLU A 47 0.02 5.14 12.90
CA GLU A 47 -0.35 4.16 13.94
C GLU A 47 -1.76 3.56 13.73
N ARG A 48 -2.59 4.16 12.87
CA ARG A 48 -3.89 3.55 12.52
C ARG A 48 -3.65 2.25 11.77
N GLU A 49 -4.24 1.17 12.26
CA GLU A 49 -4.18 -0.11 11.58
C GLU A 49 -4.67 0.01 10.13
N PRO A 50 -4.10 -0.80 9.21
CA PRO A 50 -4.60 -0.87 7.85
C PRO A 50 -6.11 -1.09 7.84
N TRP A 51 -6.84 -0.21 7.15
CA TRP A 51 -8.29 -0.33 7.04
C TRP A 51 -8.64 -1.70 6.43
N VAL A 52 -9.19 -2.60 7.26
CA VAL A 52 -9.65 -3.90 6.79
C VAL A 52 -10.84 -3.67 5.88
N ARG A 53 -10.76 -4.18 4.65
CA ARG A 53 -11.87 -4.10 3.71
C ARG A 53 -13.07 -4.81 4.32
N GLN A 54 -14.12 -4.05 4.60
CA GLN A 54 -15.40 -4.60 5.05
C GLN A 54 -15.88 -5.63 4.03
N PRO A 55 -16.43 -6.77 4.48
CA PRO A 55 -17.09 -7.72 3.59
C PRO A 55 -18.16 -7.00 2.77
N ASP A 56 -18.23 -7.28 1.47
CA ASP A 56 -19.26 -6.74 0.56
C ASP A 56 -20.61 -7.48 0.74
N MET A 57 -20.99 -7.68 2.00
CA MET A 57 -22.18 -8.42 2.41
C MET A 57 -22.78 -7.70 3.62
N ALA A 58 -24.11 -7.56 3.65
CA ALA A 58 -24.77 -7.01 4.82
C ALA A 58 -24.57 -7.93 6.05
N PRO A 59 -24.40 -7.37 7.26
CA PRO A 59 -24.29 -8.16 8.49
C PRO A 59 -25.45 -9.15 8.63
N GLY A 60 -25.14 -10.42 8.90
CA GLY A 60 -26.14 -11.49 9.01
C GLY A 60 -26.51 -12.20 7.70
N THR A 61 -25.98 -11.76 6.56
CA THR A 61 -26.17 -12.49 5.29
C THR A 61 -25.21 -13.67 5.23
N ALA A 62 -25.73 -14.89 5.07
CA ALA A 62 -24.89 -16.07 4.89
C ALA A 62 -24.08 -15.94 3.59
N PRO A 63 -22.77 -16.28 3.59
CA PRO A 63 -21.97 -16.24 2.37
C PRO A 63 -22.56 -17.19 1.33
N ARG A 64 -22.57 -16.75 0.06
CA ARG A 64 -23.11 -17.56 -1.03
C ARG A 64 -22.28 -18.86 -1.14
N PRO A 65 -22.92 -20.05 -1.06
CA PRO A 65 -22.18 -21.30 -1.18
C PRO A 65 -21.53 -21.42 -2.57
N PRO A 66 -20.39 -22.12 -2.68
CA PRO A 66 -19.76 -22.39 -3.96
C PRO A 66 -20.72 -23.18 -4.86
N ARG A 67 -20.63 -22.94 -6.17
CA ARG A 67 -21.40 -23.73 -7.14
C ARG A 67 -20.94 -25.20 -7.07
N PRO A 68 -21.83 -26.18 -7.30
CA PRO A 68 -21.44 -27.59 -7.44
C PRO A 68 -20.28 -27.73 -8.44
N GLY A 69 -19.22 -28.45 -8.05
CA GLY A 69 -18.00 -28.59 -8.85
C GLY A 69 -17.02 -27.40 -8.79
N ARG A 70 -17.30 -26.38 -7.99
CA ARG A 70 -16.38 -25.24 -7.71
C ARG A 70 -16.08 -25.10 -6.22
N GLU A 71 -15.91 -26.23 -5.54
CA GLU A 71 -15.48 -26.26 -4.16
C GLU A 71 -14.07 -25.67 -4.00
N PRO A 72 -13.74 -25.05 -2.85
CA PRO A 72 -12.40 -24.54 -2.59
C PRO A 72 -11.38 -25.67 -2.70
N LYS A 73 -10.30 -25.45 -3.46
CA LYS A 73 -9.21 -26.42 -3.52
C LYS A 73 -8.58 -26.60 -2.14
N PRO A 74 -8.17 -27.83 -1.76
CA PRO A 74 -7.44 -28.05 -0.53
C PRO A 74 -6.18 -27.16 -0.51
N LYS A 75 -5.85 -26.65 0.68
CA LYS A 75 -4.66 -25.81 0.86
C LYS A 75 -3.44 -26.62 0.44
N LYS A 76 -2.55 -26.02 -0.35
CA LYS A 76 -1.33 -26.68 -0.80
C LYS A 76 -0.43 -26.90 0.42
N ASP A 77 -0.03 -28.14 0.65
CA ASP A 77 0.95 -28.47 1.68
C ASP A 77 2.28 -27.78 1.34
N ASP A 78 2.74 -26.90 2.23
CA ASP A 78 4.03 -26.21 2.11
C ASP A 78 5.23 -27.15 2.29
N ALA A 79 4.98 -28.46 2.47
CA ALA A 79 5.97 -29.49 2.79
C ALA A 79 6.76 -30.03 1.59
N THR A 80 6.77 -29.36 0.43
CA THR A 80 7.67 -29.79 -0.66
C THR A 80 9.01 -29.05 -0.56
N PRO A 81 10.09 -29.66 -0.02
CA PRO A 81 11.41 -29.05 -0.07
C PRO A 81 11.81 -28.91 -1.54
N ARG A 82 12.07 -27.67 -1.97
CA ARG A 82 12.63 -27.40 -3.29
C ARG A 82 14.01 -28.07 -3.34
N ARG A 83 14.10 -29.20 -4.05
CA ARG A 83 15.36 -29.87 -4.35
C ARG A 83 16.21 -28.91 -5.19
N ARG A 84 17.24 -28.31 -4.59
CA ARG A 84 18.25 -27.53 -5.32
C ARG A 84 19.09 -28.54 -6.11
N TYR A 85 19.06 -28.44 -7.44
CA TYR A 85 20.16 -28.88 -8.30
C TYR A 85 21.00 -27.66 -8.64
#